data_AF-A0A953DZ07-F1
#
_entry.id   AF-A0A953DZ07-F1
#
_cell.length_a   1.000
_cell.length_b   1.000
_cell.length_c   1.000
_cell.angle_alpha   90.00
_cell.angle_beta   90.00
_cell.angle_gamma   90.00
#
_symmetry.space_group_name_H-M   'P 1'
#
loop_
_entity.id
_entity.type
_entity.pdbx_description
1 polymer ?
#
loop_
_entity_poly.entity_id
_entity_poly.type
_entity_poly.pdbx_seq_one_letter_code
_entity_poly.pdbx_strand_id
1 'polypeptide(L)'
;MSTSSTTHRRTPQRDPSFAHLSIGDLRAYRQALAEEEDRVSYWRRIIQARLDLVRAGEAGEISVEALRNVFAEARLESGRRALIRVIPSDDMPPLPDLDRLWDRQPRPGDTAYNEALARELAGAEIQLSAYRAALHRRIEAATQELIARYRENPTLCLVALPRPADAHTRQEGSLAAIGDGTSRRSTARPDR
;
A
#
# COMPACT_ATOMS: atom_id res chain seq x y z
N MET A 1 23.93 -39.54 8.52
CA MET A 1 23.95 -39.12 7.11
C MET A 1 23.24 -37.78 7.01
N SER A 2 23.99 -36.68 7.05
CA SER A 2 23.42 -35.33 7.03
C SER A 2 23.55 -34.77 5.62
N THR A 3 22.42 -34.57 4.94
CA THR A 3 22.36 -33.92 3.62
C THR A 3 22.26 -32.41 3.80
N SER A 4 23.41 -31.74 3.79
CA SER A 4 23.47 -30.27 3.71
C SER A 4 22.94 -29.82 2.35
N SER A 5 21.71 -29.30 2.32
CA SER A 5 21.15 -28.68 1.11
C SER A 5 21.74 -27.28 0.95
N THR A 6 22.77 -27.14 0.12
CA THR A 6 23.34 -25.84 -0.24
C THR A 6 22.37 -25.11 -1.17
N THR A 7 21.63 -24.13 -0.64
CA THR A 7 20.80 -23.23 -1.45
C THR A 7 21.72 -22.37 -2.33
N HIS A 8 21.98 -22.83 -3.56
CA HIS A 8 22.72 -22.05 -4.55
C HIS A 8 21.91 -20.81 -4.88
N ARG A 9 22.31 -19.65 -4.34
CA ARG A 9 21.70 -18.35 -4.62
C ARG A 9 21.93 -18.05 -6.10
N ARG A 10 20.96 -18.36 -6.97
CA ARG A 10 21.06 -18.09 -8.40
C ARG A 10 21.34 -16.61 -8.60
N THR A 11 22.34 -16.31 -9.41
CA THR A 11 22.64 -14.92 -9.78
C THR A 11 21.49 -14.40 -10.64
N PRO A 12 20.90 -13.23 -10.33
CA PRO A 12 19.84 -12.65 -11.15
C PRO A 12 20.35 -12.37 -12.55
N GLN A 13 19.60 -12.82 -13.56
CA GLN A 13 19.90 -12.60 -14.98
C GLN A 13 18.97 -11.53 -15.55
N ARG A 14 19.39 -10.89 -16.65
CA ARG A 14 18.57 -9.92 -17.37
C ARG A 14 17.32 -10.58 -17.91
N ASP A 15 16.18 -9.94 -17.67
CA ASP A 15 14.92 -10.34 -18.25
C ASP A 15 14.60 -9.43 -19.45
N PRO A 16 14.48 -10.00 -20.68
CA PRO A 16 14.24 -9.21 -21.88
C PRO A 16 12.90 -8.45 -21.86
N SER A 17 11.93 -8.87 -21.05
CA SER A 17 10.65 -8.16 -20.91
C SER A 17 10.84 -6.73 -20.40
N PHE A 18 11.88 -6.44 -19.61
CA PHE A 18 12.17 -5.10 -19.09
C PHE A 18 13.14 -4.30 -19.97
N ALA A 19 13.62 -4.84 -21.10
CA ALA A 19 14.65 -4.21 -21.92
C ALA A 19 14.24 -2.82 -22.44
N HIS A 20 12.94 -2.58 -22.61
CA HIS A 20 12.36 -1.31 -23.06
C HIS A 20 12.34 -0.21 -21.98
N LEU A 21 12.51 -0.55 -20.70
CA LEU A 21 12.51 0.42 -19.60
C LEU A 21 13.92 0.94 -19.34
N SER A 22 14.07 2.24 -19.11
CA SER A 22 15.30 2.79 -18.54
C SER A 22 15.45 2.36 -17.07
N ILE A 23 16.64 2.56 -16.47
CA ILE A 23 16.85 2.27 -15.04
C ILE A 23 15.98 3.17 -14.14
N GLY A 24 15.70 4.41 -14.57
CA GLY A 24 14.82 5.33 -13.87
C GLY A 24 13.38 4.84 -13.92
N ASP A 25 12.92 4.47 -15.12
CA ASP A 25 11.56 3.97 -15.35
C ASP A 25 11.33 2.64 -14.64
N LEU A 26 12.32 1.75 -14.58
CA LEU A 26 12.22 0.50 -13.83
C LEU A 26 12.08 0.73 -12.31
N ARG A 27 12.78 1.75 -11.77
CA ARG A 27 12.61 2.16 -10.37
C ARG A 27 11.23 2.75 -10.12
N ALA A 28 10.76 3.62 -11.01
CA ALA A 28 9.42 4.21 -10.94
C ALA A 28 8.32 3.14 -11.06
N TYR A 29 8.49 2.18 -11.98
CA TYR A 29 7.60 1.04 -12.16
C TYR A 29 7.51 0.17 -10.90
N ARG A 30 8.66 -0.21 -10.30
CA ARG A 30 8.67 -0.96 -9.04
C ARG A 30 7.99 -0.19 -7.91
N GLN A 31 8.19 1.12 -7.85
CA GLN A 31 7.56 1.98 -6.84
C GLN A 31 6.04 2.03 -7.02
N ALA A 32 5.55 2.23 -8.24
CA ALA A 32 4.12 2.23 -8.55
C ALA A 32 3.45 0.88 -8.21
N LEU A 33 4.15 -0.24 -8.45
CA LEU A 33 3.68 -1.56 -8.03
C LEU A 33 3.60 -1.71 -6.51
N ALA A 34 4.58 -1.16 -5.77
CA ALA A 34 4.58 -1.20 -4.30
C ALA A 34 3.41 -0.38 -3.72
N GLU A 35 3.16 0.81 -4.26
CA GLU A 35 2.03 1.65 -3.84
C GLU A 35 0.67 0.98 -4.14
N GLU A 36 0.56 0.26 -5.25
CA GLU A 36 -0.63 -0.54 -5.55
C GLU A 36 -0.78 -1.72 -4.59
N GLU A 37 0.31 -2.40 -4.24
CA GLU A 37 0.29 -3.46 -3.23
C GLU A 37 -0.24 -2.93 -1.90
N ASP A 38 0.26 -1.78 -1.44
CA ASP A 38 -0.14 -1.17 -0.18
C ASP A 38 -1.65 -0.88 -0.17
N ARG A 39 -2.20 -0.36 -1.28
CA ARG A 39 -3.64 -0.14 -1.46
C ARG A 39 -4.44 -1.44 -1.40
N VAL A 40 -3.99 -2.49 -2.06
CA VAL A 40 -4.66 -3.81 -2.07
C VAL A 40 -4.62 -4.45 -0.70
N SER A 41 -3.47 -4.38 -0.04
CA SER A 41 -3.24 -4.85 1.34
C SER A 41 -4.16 -4.14 2.32
N TYR A 42 -4.41 -2.84 2.13
CA TYR A 42 -5.39 -2.07 2.91
C TYR A 42 -6.82 -2.58 2.68
N TRP A 43 -7.25 -2.71 1.43
CA TRP A 43 -8.60 -3.19 1.11
C TRP A 43 -8.86 -4.61 1.63
N ARG A 44 -7.87 -5.50 1.52
CA ARG A 44 -7.97 -6.85 2.05
C ARG A 44 -8.26 -6.85 3.56
N ARG A 45 -7.55 -6.02 4.33
CA ARG A 45 -7.75 -5.88 5.78
C ARG A 45 -9.15 -5.38 6.12
N ILE A 46 -9.66 -4.41 5.37
CA ILE A 46 -11.04 -3.90 5.55
C ILE A 46 -12.08 -4.97 5.27
N ILE A 47 -11.92 -5.73 4.18
CA ILE A 47 -12.85 -6.79 3.81
C ILE A 47 -12.82 -7.92 4.84
N GLN A 48 -11.64 -8.31 5.33
CA GLN A 48 -11.48 -9.30 6.40
C GLN A 48 -12.21 -8.84 7.68
N ALA A 49 -11.97 -7.60 8.13
CA ALA A 49 -12.63 -7.05 9.31
C ALA A 49 -14.16 -7.04 9.19
N ARG A 50 -14.67 -6.70 8.00
CA ARG A 50 -16.11 -6.70 7.74
C ARG A 50 -16.68 -8.12 7.72
N LEU A 51 -15.97 -9.06 7.11
CA LEU A 51 -16.36 -10.47 7.12
C LEU A 51 -16.44 -11.00 8.55
N ASP A 52 -15.47 -10.65 9.38
CA ASP A 52 -15.46 -11.01 10.80
C ASP A 52 -16.65 -10.39 11.54
N LEU A 53 -16.97 -9.11 11.29
CA LEU A 53 -18.14 -8.46 11.87
C LEU A 53 -19.47 -9.11 11.46
N VAL A 54 -19.63 -9.47 10.18
CA VAL A 54 -20.85 -10.14 9.69
C VAL A 54 -21.01 -11.50 10.36
N ARG A 55 -19.92 -12.27 10.47
CA ARG A 55 -19.93 -13.58 11.14
C ARG A 55 -20.19 -13.47 12.63
N ALA A 56 -19.59 -12.48 13.29
CA ALA A 56 -19.76 -12.26 14.72
C ALA A 56 -21.17 -11.74 15.06
N GLY A 57 -21.76 -10.92 14.19
CA GLY A 57 -23.15 -10.49 14.28
C GLY A 57 -24.16 -11.66 14.22
N GLU A 58 -23.91 -12.67 13.39
CA GLU A 58 -24.72 -13.91 13.37
C GLU A 58 -24.56 -14.73 14.66
N ALA A 59 -23.37 -14.73 15.26
CA ALA A 59 -23.11 -15.39 16.54
C ALA A 59 -23.66 -14.62 17.76
N GLY A 60 -24.16 -13.39 17.57
CA GLY A 60 -24.60 -12.51 18.66
C GLY A 60 -23.46 -11.82 19.42
N GLU A 61 -22.22 -11.92 18.93
CA GLU A 61 -21.01 -11.43 19.59
C GLU A 61 -20.37 -10.28 18.79
N ILE A 62 -20.91 -9.07 18.87
CA ILE A 62 -20.26 -7.91 18.23
C ILE A 62 -19.12 -7.41 19.14
N SER A 63 -17.86 -7.78 18.84
CA SER A 63 -16.69 -7.29 19.59
C SER A 63 -16.09 -6.03 18.96
N VAL A 64 -16.15 -4.91 19.68
CA VAL A 64 -15.53 -3.63 19.30
C VAL A 64 -13.99 -3.71 19.35
N GLU A 65 -13.45 -4.55 20.22
CA GLU A 65 -12.01 -4.85 20.33
C GLU A 65 -11.44 -5.47 19.05
N ALA A 66 -12.20 -6.36 18.37
CA ALA A 66 -11.79 -6.93 17.09
C ALA A 66 -11.64 -5.87 15.99
N LEU A 67 -12.57 -4.92 15.92
CA LEU A 67 -12.46 -3.77 14.99
C LEU A 67 -11.26 -2.88 15.32
N ARG A 68 -11.00 -2.63 16.61
CA ARG A 68 -9.88 -1.77 17.03
C ARG A 68 -8.52 -2.34 16.63
N ASN A 69 -8.31 -3.65 16.72
CA ASN A 69 -7.05 -4.27 16.29
C ASN A 69 -6.82 -4.15 14.78
N VAL A 70 -7.86 -4.32 13.96
CA VAL A 70 -7.75 -4.15 12.50
C VAL A 70 -7.42 -2.70 12.12
N PHE A 71 -8.02 -1.71 12.81
CA PHE A 71 -7.74 -0.30 12.53
C PHE A 71 -6.45 0.23 13.17
N ALA A 72 -5.98 -0.35 14.28
CA ALA A 72 -4.78 0.12 15.00
C ALA A 72 -3.47 -0.16 14.25
N GLU A 73 -3.40 -1.23 13.44
CA GLU A 73 -2.25 -1.52 12.59
C GLU A 73 -2.17 -0.62 11.34
N ALA A 74 -3.18 0.22 11.08
CA ALA A 74 -3.33 1.01 9.86
C ALA A 74 -2.94 2.50 10.04
N ARG A 75 -1.89 2.80 10.81
CA ARG A 75 -1.34 4.17 10.82
C ARG A 75 -0.41 4.34 9.63
N LEU A 76 -0.93 4.92 8.53
CA LEU A 76 -0.36 6.06 7.80
C LEU A 76 -1.18 6.44 6.54
N GLU A 77 -1.48 7.73 6.50
CA GLU A 77 -1.82 8.67 5.41
C GLU A 77 -2.86 8.34 4.32
N SER A 78 -4.05 8.90 4.58
CA SER A 78 -5.07 9.46 3.68
C SER A 78 -4.85 9.33 2.17
N GLY A 79 -5.64 8.44 1.56
CA GLY A 79 -5.84 8.38 0.12
C GLY A 79 -7.09 7.57 -0.21
N ARG A 80 -8.27 8.17 -0.01
CA ARG A 80 -9.55 7.61 -0.45
C ARG A 80 -9.54 7.43 -1.97
N ARG A 81 -9.88 6.21 -2.40
CA ARG A 81 -10.37 5.81 -3.73
C ARG A 81 -9.57 6.35 -4.91
N ALA A 82 -8.58 5.58 -5.33
CA ALA A 82 -8.26 5.38 -6.74
C ALA A 82 -7.42 4.11 -6.86
N LEU A 83 -7.97 3.05 -7.45
CA LEU A 83 -7.16 1.96 -7.97
C LEU A 83 -6.43 2.55 -9.19
N ILE A 84 -5.19 2.99 -8.98
CA ILE A 84 -4.35 3.51 -10.06
C ILE A 84 -4.11 2.34 -11.00
N ARG A 85 -4.44 2.55 -12.29
CA ARG A 85 -4.12 1.60 -13.36
C ARG A 85 -2.60 1.40 -13.39
N VAL A 86 -2.12 0.34 -12.77
CA VAL A 86 -0.90 -0.32 -13.21
C VAL A 86 -1.14 -0.70 -14.68
N ILE A 87 -0.14 -0.50 -15.52
CA ILE A 87 -0.18 -0.86 -16.95
C ILE A 87 -0.77 -2.28 -17.05
N PRO A 88 -1.95 -2.45 -17.70
CA PRO A 88 -2.54 -3.76 -17.86
C PRO A 88 -1.54 -4.64 -18.60
N SER A 89 -1.14 -5.73 -17.97
CA SER A 89 -0.56 -6.85 -18.70
C SER A 89 -1.41 -8.08 -18.39
N ASP A 90 -1.52 -8.96 -19.37
CA ASP A 90 -2.51 -10.05 -19.41
C ASP A 90 -2.46 -11.02 -18.21
N ASP A 91 -1.42 -10.95 -17.37
CA ASP A 91 -1.19 -11.84 -16.23
C ASP A 91 -1.78 -11.35 -14.89
N MET A 92 -2.42 -10.18 -14.85
CA MET A 92 -3.04 -9.68 -13.61
C MET A 92 -4.47 -10.22 -13.44
N PRO A 93 -4.79 -10.84 -12.28
CA PRO A 93 -6.16 -11.23 -11.97
C PRO A 93 -7.10 -10.01 -11.99
N PRO A 94 -8.40 -10.19 -12.32
CA PRO A 94 -9.35 -9.10 -12.21
C PRO A 94 -9.53 -8.69 -10.74
N LEU A 95 -9.68 -7.39 -10.52
CA LEU A 95 -10.04 -6.83 -9.21
C LEU A 95 -11.54 -7.04 -8.94
N PRO A 96 -11.94 -7.30 -7.69
CA PRO A 96 -13.35 -7.35 -7.32
C PRO A 96 -14.04 -5.99 -7.47
N ASP A 97 -15.35 -6.02 -7.75
CA ASP A 97 -16.21 -4.84 -7.65
C ASP A 97 -16.49 -4.51 -6.18
N LEU A 98 -15.55 -3.80 -5.57
CA LEU A 98 -15.62 -3.42 -4.16
C LEU A 98 -16.71 -2.38 -3.88
N ASP A 99 -17.05 -1.53 -4.84
CA ASP A 99 -18.04 -0.46 -4.63
C ASP A 99 -19.43 -1.05 -4.38
N ARG A 100 -19.88 -1.97 -5.25
CA ARG A 100 -21.17 -2.66 -5.06
C ARG A 100 -21.23 -3.48 -3.77
N LEU A 101 -20.12 -4.12 -3.41
CA LEU A 101 -20.03 -4.92 -2.20
C LEU A 101 -20.01 -4.04 -0.95
N TRP A 102 -19.43 -2.83 -1.04
CA TRP A 102 -19.35 -1.90 0.07
C TRP A 102 -20.71 -1.36 0.50
N ASP A 103 -21.58 -1.03 -0.46
CA ASP A 103 -22.88 -0.41 -0.20
C ASP A 103 -23.88 -1.34 0.53
N ARG A 104 -23.64 -2.66 0.54
CA ARG A 104 -24.54 -3.65 1.16
C ARG A 104 -24.39 -3.75 2.68
N GLN A 105 -25.32 -3.19 3.44
CA GLN A 105 -25.31 -3.33 4.90
C GLN A 105 -25.81 -4.71 5.35
N PRO A 106 -25.25 -5.31 6.43
CA PRO A 106 -25.81 -6.48 7.08
C PRO A 106 -27.21 -6.19 7.63
N ARG A 107 -28.10 -7.19 7.62
CA ARG A 107 -29.49 -7.07 8.04
C ARG A 107 -29.74 -7.89 9.31
N PRO A 108 -30.01 -7.26 10.46
CA PRO A 108 -30.32 -8.00 11.68
C PRO A 108 -31.54 -8.91 11.49
N GLY A 109 -31.43 -10.19 11.89
CA GLY A 109 -32.51 -11.16 11.80
C GLY A 109 -32.73 -11.80 10.42
N ASP A 110 -31.92 -11.45 9.41
CA ASP A 110 -31.94 -12.06 8.07
C ASP A 110 -30.63 -12.84 7.83
N THR A 111 -30.54 -14.02 8.46
CA THR A 111 -29.37 -14.90 8.39
C THR A 111 -29.03 -15.30 6.95
N ALA A 112 -30.03 -15.60 6.12
CA ALA A 112 -29.80 -15.99 4.73
C ALA A 112 -29.14 -14.87 3.90
N TYR A 113 -29.58 -13.62 4.09
CA TYR A 113 -28.95 -12.45 3.47
C TYR A 113 -27.52 -12.22 3.98
N ASN A 114 -27.29 -12.34 5.28
CA ASN A 114 -25.97 -12.12 5.89
C ASN A 114 -24.96 -13.22 5.51
N GLU A 115 -25.39 -14.48 5.40
CA GLU A 115 -24.57 -15.56 4.88
C GLU A 115 -24.20 -15.36 3.40
N ALA A 116 -25.13 -14.84 2.59
CA ALA A 116 -24.84 -14.48 1.19
C ALA A 116 -23.81 -13.34 1.13
N LEU A 117 -23.98 -12.30 1.94
CA LEU A 117 -23.03 -11.20 2.05
C LEU A 117 -21.64 -11.68 2.51
N ALA A 118 -21.57 -12.57 3.50
CA ALA A 118 -20.33 -13.16 3.98
C ALA A 118 -19.61 -13.99 2.90
N ARG A 119 -20.35 -14.76 2.10
CA ARG A 119 -19.80 -15.51 0.96
C ARG A 119 -19.21 -14.58 -0.10
N GLU A 120 -19.90 -13.48 -0.42
CA GLU A 120 -19.42 -12.50 -1.39
C GLU A 120 -18.18 -11.75 -0.88
N LEU A 121 -18.16 -11.35 0.41
CA LEU A 121 -16.98 -10.76 1.07
C LEU A 121 -15.77 -11.72 1.04
N ALA A 122 -15.99 -13.01 1.32
CA ALA A 122 -14.94 -14.01 1.22
C ALA A 122 -14.43 -14.17 -0.22
N GLY A 123 -15.33 -14.15 -1.22
CA GLY A 123 -14.94 -14.17 -2.63
C GLY A 123 -14.07 -12.97 -3.03
N ALA A 124 -14.44 -11.77 -2.59
CA ALA A 124 -13.65 -10.57 -2.83
C ALA A 124 -12.27 -10.61 -2.15
N GLU A 125 -12.18 -11.16 -0.93
CA GLU A 125 -10.90 -11.35 -0.22
C GLU A 125 -9.95 -12.27 -0.99
N ILE A 126 -10.47 -13.37 -1.55
CA ILE A 126 -9.69 -14.30 -2.37
C ILE A 126 -9.15 -13.60 -3.63
N GLN A 127 -9.99 -12.81 -4.31
CA GLN A 127 -9.58 -12.06 -5.50
C GLN A 127 -8.50 -11.01 -5.17
N LEU A 128 -8.66 -10.25 -4.07
CA LEU A 128 -7.63 -9.31 -3.61
C LEU A 128 -6.32 -10.02 -3.26
N SER A 129 -6.39 -11.20 -2.63
CA SER A 129 -5.21 -12.01 -2.31
C SER A 129 -4.49 -12.50 -3.56
N ALA A 130 -5.23 -12.96 -4.57
CA ALA A 130 -4.66 -13.38 -5.85
C ALA A 130 -4.00 -12.20 -6.58
N TYR A 131 -4.65 -11.04 -6.61
CA TYR A 131 -4.11 -9.82 -7.20
C TYR A 131 -2.84 -9.36 -6.48
N ARG A 132 -2.84 -9.34 -5.14
CA ARG A 132 -1.65 -9.04 -4.32
C ARG A 132 -0.48 -9.97 -4.62
N ALA A 133 -0.74 -11.28 -4.72
CA ALA A 133 0.30 -12.24 -5.06
C ALA A 133 0.89 -11.98 -6.46
N ALA A 134 0.08 -11.54 -7.42
CA ALA A 134 0.56 -11.15 -8.73
C ALA A 134 1.43 -9.87 -8.68
N LEU A 135 1.05 -8.86 -7.88
CA LEU A 135 1.87 -7.67 -7.64
C LEU A 135 3.23 -8.04 -7.03
N HIS A 136 3.26 -8.90 -6.01
CA HIS A 136 4.51 -9.36 -5.39
C HIS A 136 5.44 -10.03 -6.39
N ARG A 137 4.93 -10.93 -7.24
CA ARG A 137 5.75 -11.55 -8.30
C ARG A 137 6.37 -10.52 -9.24
N ARG A 138 5.62 -9.46 -9.59
CA ARG A 138 6.12 -8.38 -10.46
C ARG A 138 7.14 -7.48 -9.77
N ILE A 139 6.91 -7.15 -8.50
CA ILE A 139 7.87 -6.41 -7.68
C ILE A 139 9.18 -7.20 -7.56
N GLU A 140 9.09 -8.51 -7.33
CA GLU A 140 10.25 -9.38 -7.29
C GLU A 140 10.98 -9.40 -8.64
N ALA A 141 10.27 -9.61 -9.76
CA ALA A 141 10.86 -9.59 -11.10
C ALA A 141 11.57 -8.26 -11.41
N ALA A 142 10.93 -7.12 -11.14
CA ALA A 142 11.54 -5.80 -11.30
C ALA A 142 12.77 -5.61 -10.38
N THR A 143 12.73 -6.16 -9.17
CA THR A 143 13.86 -6.12 -8.23
C THR A 143 15.03 -6.96 -8.73
N GLN A 144 14.78 -8.17 -9.24
CA GLN A 144 15.81 -9.03 -9.82
C GLN A 144 16.47 -8.37 -11.03
N GLU A 145 15.67 -7.73 -11.88
CA GLU A 145 16.16 -6.98 -13.04
C GLU A 145 17.02 -5.78 -12.62
N LEU A 146 16.62 -5.03 -11.59
CA LEU A 146 17.45 -3.96 -11.03
C LEU A 146 18.79 -4.49 -10.53
N ILE A 147 18.79 -5.61 -9.80
CA ILE A 147 20.01 -6.25 -9.32
C ILE A 147 20.90 -6.67 -10.50
N ALA A 148 20.33 -7.29 -11.55
CA ALA A 148 21.08 -7.69 -12.75
C ALA A 148 21.75 -6.49 -13.42
N ARG A 149 21.03 -5.38 -13.60
CA ARG A 149 21.57 -4.14 -14.19
C ARG A 149 22.67 -3.50 -13.34
N TYR A 150 22.51 -3.47 -12.02
CA TYR A 150 23.56 -2.92 -11.14
C TYR A 150 24.81 -3.79 -11.11
N ARG A 151 24.66 -5.11 -11.25
CA ARG A 151 25.81 -6.02 -11.36
C ARG A 151 26.58 -5.78 -12.66
N GLU A 152 25.88 -5.56 -13.77
CA GLU A 152 26.48 -5.22 -15.07
C GLU A 152 27.15 -3.85 -15.04
N ASN A 153 26.50 -2.85 -14.43
CA ASN A 153 27.02 -1.51 -14.32
C ASN A 153 26.73 -0.88 -12.93
N PRO A 154 27.69 -0.97 -11.99
CA PRO A 154 27.53 -0.44 -10.64
C PRO A 154 27.31 1.07 -10.56
N THR A 155 27.77 1.83 -11.57
CA THR A 155 27.63 3.30 -11.57
C THR A 155 26.18 3.77 -11.68
N LEU A 156 25.26 2.90 -12.13
CA LEU A 156 23.82 3.17 -12.18
C LEU A 156 23.19 3.39 -10.78
N CYS A 157 23.86 2.95 -9.72
CA CYS A 157 23.47 3.24 -8.33
C CYS A 157 23.64 4.73 -7.99
N LEU A 158 24.66 5.39 -8.55
CA LEU A 158 24.99 6.78 -8.23
C LEU A 158 23.95 7.77 -8.75
N VAL A 159 23.19 7.38 -9.78
CA VAL A 159 22.10 8.18 -10.37
C VAL A 159 20.90 8.32 -9.41
N ALA A 160 20.78 7.45 -8.41
CA ALA A 160 19.69 7.50 -7.43
C ALA A 160 19.99 8.34 -6.19
N LEU A 161 21.21 8.87 -6.04
CA LEU A 161 21.55 9.74 -4.92
C LEU A 161 21.01 11.16 -5.16
N PRO A 162 20.41 11.81 -4.14
CA PRO A 162 20.05 13.22 -4.23
C PRO A 162 21.30 14.02 -4.61
N ARG A 163 21.19 14.91 -5.60
CA ARG A 163 22.30 15.83 -5.86
C ARG A 163 22.40 16.80 -4.69
N PRO A 164 23.61 17.21 -4.27
CA PRO A 164 23.79 18.12 -3.14
C PRO A 164 22.96 19.41 -3.23
N ALA A 165 22.65 19.89 -4.44
CA ALA A 165 21.79 21.05 -4.66
C ALA A 165 20.32 20.85 -4.20
N ASP A 166 19.79 19.62 -4.27
CA ASP A 166 18.39 19.31 -3.92
C ASP A 166 18.16 19.19 -2.40
N ALA A 167 19.25 19.09 -1.62
CA ALA A 167 19.18 19.00 -0.15
C ALA A 167 18.92 20.38 0.50
N HIS A 168 19.37 21.47 -0.12
CA HIS A 168 19.24 22.82 0.43
C HIS A 168 17.81 23.35 0.35
N THR A 169 17.02 22.95 -0.65
CA THR A 169 15.65 23.44 -0.85
C THR A 169 14.65 22.89 0.18
N ARG A 170 14.91 21.72 0.80
CA ARG A 170 14.03 21.18 1.86
C ARG A 170 14.26 21.82 3.23
N GLN A 171 15.45 22.36 3.48
CA GLN A 171 15.82 22.88 4.81
C GLN A 171 15.35 24.33 5.00
N GLU A 172 15.22 25.12 3.93
CA GLU A 172 14.75 26.51 3.99
C GLU A 172 13.22 26.62 4.24
N GLY A 173 12.42 25.64 3.81
CA GLY A 173 10.97 25.61 4.08
C GLY A 173 10.59 25.29 5.54
N SER A 174 11.53 24.76 6.34
CA SER A 174 11.28 24.38 7.73
C SER A 174 11.73 25.43 8.75
N LEU A 175 12.58 26.39 8.36
CA LEU A 175 13.10 27.40 9.29
C LEU A 175 12.30 28.72 9.31
N ALA A 176 11.43 28.96 8.32
CA ALA A 176 10.64 30.18 8.24
C ALA A 176 9.43 30.24 9.20
N ALA A 177 9.14 29.16 9.94
CA ALA A 177 7.95 29.07 10.80
C ALA A 177 8.22 29.27 12.30
N ILE A 178 9.47 29.53 12.73
CA ILE A 178 9.81 29.66 14.15
C ILE A 178 10.68 30.89 14.38
N GLY A 179 10.04 32.05 14.60
CA GLY A 179 10.67 33.17 15.32
C GLY A 179 10.37 34.58 14.82
N ASP A 180 9.29 35.18 15.31
CA ASP A 180 9.22 36.58 15.76
C ASP A 180 7.82 36.80 16.38
N GLY A 181 7.58 37.38 17.55
CA GLY A 181 8.40 38.04 18.54
C GLY A 181 7.42 38.63 19.57
N THR A 182 7.58 38.23 20.83
CA THR A 182 6.79 38.68 21.98
C THR A 182 7.08 40.15 22.31
N SER A 183 6.07 41.03 22.34
CA SER A 183 5.84 42.11 23.35
C SER A 183 5.16 43.36 22.81
N ARG A 184 4.01 43.72 23.39
CA ARG A 184 3.82 45.02 24.06
C ARG A 184 2.62 45.02 25.00
N ARG A 185 2.91 45.32 26.26
CA ARG A 185 1.97 45.64 27.33
C ARG A 185 1.75 47.17 27.36
N SER A 186 0.55 47.59 27.78
CA SER A 186 0.23 48.85 28.48
C SER A 186 -0.02 50.13 27.65
N THR A 187 -1.26 50.66 27.64
CA THR A 187 -1.77 51.74 28.54
C THR A 187 -3.04 52.43 27.98
N ALA A 188 -3.89 52.88 28.93
CA ALA A 188 -4.78 54.06 28.90
C ALA A 188 -6.16 54.02 28.22
N ARG A 189 -7.18 54.09 29.11
CA ARG A 189 -8.52 54.71 28.98
C ARG A 189 -8.37 56.20 28.56
N PRO A 190 -9.34 56.83 27.88
CA PRO A 190 -10.30 57.67 28.60
C PRO A 190 -11.74 57.62 28.05
N ASP A 191 -12.64 58.21 28.83
CA ASP A 191 -14.11 58.23 28.74
C ASP A 191 -14.70 58.88 27.47
N ARG A 192 -15.90 58.41 27.09
CA ARG A 192 -17.16 59.18 27.18
C ARG A 192 -18.37 58.27 27.09
#